data_AF-A0A133V066-F1
#
_entry.id   AF-A0A133V066-F1
#
_cell.length_a   1.000
_cell.length_b   1.000
_cell.length_c   1.000
_cell.angle_alpha   90.00
_cell.angle_beta   90.00
_cell.angle_gamma   90.00
#
_symmetry.space_group_name_H-M   'P 1'
#
loop_
_entity.id
_entity.type
_entity.pdbx_description
1 polymer ?
#
loop_
_entity_poly.entity_id
_entity_poly.type
_entity_poly.pdbx_seq_one_letter_code
_entity_poly.pdbx_strand_id
1 'polypeptide(L)' 'MKELSAERKEGAKSLYLDADVWLNLIQGEMAGFVPAFQRTKQLLSKAETEGWELVVSDLVKEEVRSQG' A
#
# COMPACT_ATOMS: atom_id res chain seq x y z
N MET A 1 11.15 -15.77 -24.41
CA MET A 1 10.35 -14.98 -23.46
C MET A 1 9.54 -15.97 -22.64
N LYS A 2 9.69 -16.00 -21.32
CA LYS A 2 8.75 -16.72 -20.46
C LYS A 2 7.69 -15.71 -20.07
N GLU A 3 6.49 -15.88 -20.62
CA GLU A 3 5.29 -15.23 -20.11
C GLU A 3 5.15 -15.65 -18.63
N LEU A 4 5.23 -14.68 -17.73
CA LEU A 4 4.89 -14.89 -16.33
C LEU A 4 3.38 -15.02 -16.30
N SER A 5 2.90 -16.26 -16.35
CA SER A 5 1.52 -16.60 -16.03
C SER A 5 1.18 -15.96 -14.70
N ALA A 6 0.32 -14.94 -14.72
CA ALA A 6 -0.34 -14.43 -13.53
C ALA A 6 -1.34 -15.50 -13.09
N GLU A 7 -0.83 -16.60 -12.52
CA GLU A 7 -1.63 -17.49 -11.70
C GLU A 7 -2.10 -16.65 -10.50
N ARG A 8 -3.31 -16.13 -10.60
CA ARG A 8 -4.04 -15.61 -9.45
C ARG A 8 -4.11 -16.76 -8.45
N LYS A 9 -3.32 -16.70 -7.38
CA LYS A 9 -3.43 -17.64 -6.26
C LYS A 9 -4.83 -17.46 -5.68
N GLU A 10 -5.75 -18.37 -5.97
CA GLU A 10 -7.03 -18.48 -5.27
C GLU A 10 -6.73 -18.44 -3.76
N GLY A 11 -7.20 -17.38 -3.07
CA GLY A 11 -6.96 -17.16 -1.64
C GLY A 11 -5.94 -16.08 -1.28
N ALA A 12 -5.38 -15.32 -2.24
CA ALA A 12 -4.59 -14.14 -1.91
C ALA A 12 -5.45 -13.13 -1.14
N LYS A 13 -5.02 -12.78 0.08
CA LYS A 13 -5.71 -11.78 0.91
C LYS A 13 -5.43 -10.38 0.35
N SER A 14 -6.43 -9.52 0.34
CA SER A 14 -6.28 -8.13 -0.07
C SER A 14 -6.16 -7.23 1.16
N LEU A 15 -5.22 -6.29 1.12
CA LEU A 15 -5.02 -5.25 2.12
C LEU A 15 -5.43 -3.90 1.52
N TYR A 16 -6.56 -3.38 2.00
CA TYR A 16 -7.08 -2.09 1.57
C TYR A 16 -6.42 -0.99 2.39
N LEU A 17 -5.83 -0.01 1.71
CA LEU A 17 -5.18 1.13 2.35
C LEU A 17 -6.15 2.32 2.43
N ASP A 18 -6.22 2.93 3.60
CA ASP A 18 -6.91 4.20 3.80
C ASP A 18 -6.06 5.39 3.31
N ALA A 19 -6.66 6.58 3.31
CA ALA A 19 -6.02 7.82 2.85
C ALA A 19 -4.78 8.20 3.66
N ASP A 20 -4.77 8.05 4.98
CA ASP A 20 -3.61 8.40 5.81
C ASP A 20 -2.44 7.45 5.53
N VAL A 21 -2.71 6.14 5.43
CA VAL A 21 -1.69 5.13 5.11
C VAL A 21 -1.14 5.34 3.70
N TRP A 22 -2.01 5.64 2.73
CA TRP A 22 -1.60 5.97 1.36
C TRP A 22 -0.78 7.26 1.30
N LEU A 23 -1.20 8.32 2.00
CA LEU A 23 -0.50 9.59 2.10
C LEU A 23 0.92 9.41 2.67
N ASN A 24 1.03 8.66 3.77
CA ASN A 24 2.33 8.35 4.38
C ASN A 24 3.26 7.59 3.41
N LEU A 25 2.73 6.71 2.55
CA LEU A 25 3.53 6.00 1.56
C LEU A 25 4.08 6.91 0.46
N ILE A 26 3.24 7.80 -0.08
CA ILE A 26 3.65 8.68 -1.18
C ILE A 26 4.57 9.81 -0.73
N GLN A 27 4.43 10.30 0.52
CA GLN A 27 5.27 11.35 1.08
C GLN A 27 6.66 10.84 1.50
N GLY A 28 6.82 9.52 1.68
CA GLY A 28 8.08 8.92 2.11
C GLY A 28 8.51 9.38 3.50
N GLU A 29 9.82 9.47 3.76
CA GLU A 29 10.35 10.02 5.03
C GLU A 29 10.23 11.54 5.14
N MET A 30 9.62 12.21 4.15
CA MET A 30 9.49 13.67 4.14
C MET A 30 8.17 14.10 4.79
N ALA A 31 8.22 14.36 6.09
CA ALA A 31 7.43 15.34 6.87
C ALA A 31 7.08 14.79 8.27
N GLY A 32 7.93 15.04 9.27
CA GLY A 32 7.54 15.10 10.70
C GLY A 32 6.95 13.85 11.38
N PHE A 33 6.60 12.79 10.66
CA PHE A 33 5.85 11.62 11.16
C PHE A 33 6.58 10.31 10.88
N VAL A 34 7.87 10.27 11.23
CA VAL A 34 8.72 9.06 11.15
C VAL A 34 8.05 7.82 11.77
N PRO A 35 7.33 7.88 12.91
CA PRO A 35 6.69 6.68 13.48
C PRO A 35 5.55 6.10 12.63
N ALA A 36 4.75 6.95 11.97
CA ALA A 36 3.64 6.50 11.13
C ALA A 36 4.18 5.85 9.85
N PHE A 37 5.15 6.48 9.20
CA PHE A 37 5.83 5.93 8.04
C PHE A 37 6.50 4.57 8.33
N GLN A 38 7.19 4.44 9.49
CA GLN A 38 7.83 3.19 9.90
C GLN A 38 6.81 2.07 10.15
N ARG A 39 5.66 2.38 10.78
CA ARG A 39 4.57 1.41 10.96
C ARG A 39 3.98 0.98 9.62
N THR A 40 3.76 1.92 8.71
CA THR A 40 3.27 1.62 7.37
C THR A 40 4.24 0.72 6.60
N LYS A 41 5.55 0.97 6.70
CA LYS A 41 6.58 0.07 6.14
C LYS A 41 6.52 -1.34 6.72
N GLN A 42 6.37 -1.48 8.04
CA GLN A 42 6.26 -2.79 8.69
C GLN A 42 5.02 -3.56 8.22
N LEU A 43 3.89 -2.86 8.08
CA LEU A 43 2.64 -3.42 7.59
C LEU A 43 2.76 -3.89 6.13
N LEU A 44 3.40 -3.09 5.27
CA LEU A 44 3.69 -3.48 3.88
C LEU A 44 4.64 -4.68 3.79
N SER A 45 5.71 -4.70 4.58
CA SER A 45 6.67 -5.81 4.58
C SER A 45 6.01 -7.13 5.01
N LYS A 46 5.09 -7.07 5.97
CA LYS A 46 4.28 -8.23 6.38
C LYS A 46 3.34 -8.67 5.25
N ALA A 47 2.64 -7.73 4.62
CA ALA A 47 1.75 -8.00 3.50
C ALA A 47 2.50 -8.65 2.33
N GLU A 48 3.68 -8.16 1.97
CA GLU A 48 4.55 -8.75 0.94
C GLU A 48 4.98 -10.17 1.31
N THR A 49 5.44 -10.38 2.55
CA THR A 49 5.87 -11.70 3.04
C THR A 49 4.74 -12.72 3.00
N GLU A 50 3.52 -12.30 3.33
CA GLU A 50 2.33 -13.15 3.28
C GLU A 50 1.70 -13.23 1.87
N GLY A 51 2.26 -12.53 0.88
CA GLY A 51 1.76 -12.51 -0.50
C GLY A 51 0.39 -11.85 -0.66
N TRP A 52 0.10 -10.84 0.15
CA TRP A 52 -1.14 -10.08 0.10
C TRP A 52 -1.12 -9.06 -1.05
N GLU A 53 -2.28 -8.85 -1.66
CA GLU A 53 -2.49 -7.82 -2.67
C GLU A 53 -2.74 -6.47 -1.98
N LEU A 54 -1.93 -5.45 -2.30
CA LEU A 54 -2.16 -4.09 -1.82
C LEU A 54 -3.19 -3.40 -2.72
N VAL A 55 -4.26 -2.90 -2.13
CA VAL A 55 -5.37 -2.25 -2.86
C VAL A 55 -5.57 -0.83 -2.33
N VAL A 56 -5.54 0.14 -3.25
CA VAL A 56 -5.88 1.54 -2.97
C VAL A 56 -7.05 1.91 -3.88
N SER A 57 -8.17 2.33 -3.30
CA SER A 57 -9.34 2.73 -4.08
C SER A 57 -9.10 4.06 -4.80
N ASP A 58 -9.81 4.30 -5.90
CA ASP A 58 -9.70 5.57 -6.62
C ASP A 58 -10.22 6.75 -5.78
N LEU A 59 -11.22 6.50 -4.91
CA LEU A 59 -11.68 7.50 -3.93
C LEU A 59 -10.55 7.94 -2.99
N VAL A 60 -9.78 6.98 -2.47
CA VAL A 60 -8.63 7.27 -1.58
C VAL A 60 -7.54 8.04 -2.33
N LYS A 61 -7.27 7.69 -3.59
CA LYS A 61 -6.28 8.43 -4.41
C LYS A 61 -6.72 9.88 -4.65
N GLU A 62 -7.98 10.11 -4.97
CA GLU A 62 -8.53 11.44 -5.20
C GLU A 62 -8.59 12.26 -3.91
N GLU A 63 -8.93 11.64 -2.78
CA GLU A 63 -8.88 12.28 -1.46
C GLU A 63 -7.48 12.77 -1.13
N VAL A 64 -6.46 11.92 -1.26
CA VAL A 64 -5.07 12.28 -1.00
C VAL A 64 -4.56 13.35 -1.97
N ARG A 65 -4.92 13.27 -3.27
CA ARG A 65 -4.58 14.30 -4.26
C ARG A 65 -5.19 15.67 -3.91
N SER A 66 -6.37 15.68 -3.29
CA SER A 66 -7.06 16.91 -2.92
C SER A 66 -6.46 17.61 -1.69
N GLN A 67 -5.53 16.95 -0.98
CA GLN A 67 -4.88 17.49 0.23
C GLN A 67 -3.62 18.32 -0.06
N GLY A 68 -3.09 18.34 -1.29
CA GLY A 68 -1.95 19.19 -1.69
C GLY A 68 -0.99 18.49 -2.63
#